data_AF-A0A0R2XSH3-F1
#
_entry.id   AF-A0A0R2XSH3-F1
#
_cell.length_a   1.000
_cell.length_b   1.000
_cell.length_c   1.000
_cell.angle_alpha   90.00
_cell.angle_beta   90.00
_cell.angle_gamma   90.00
#
_symmetry.space_group_name_H-M   'P 1'
#
loop_
_entity.id
_entity.type
_entity.pdbx_description
1 polymer ?
#
loop_
_entity_poly.entity_id
_entity_poly.type
_entity_poly.pdbx_seq_one_letter_code
_entity_poly.pdbx_strand_id
1 'polypeptide(L)'
;MKSFQSGRRRVMCPNIDCGIDLALDALSCPKCDEALPVGLRDDFLEIDVAHSGETWTEALDKLEAAIDFARAQRFKGLRVIHGIGRETDADAWEGPGRIRRESLNYLRQAAVDIDAQLKPEKYNRGAHLLVF
;
A
#
# COMPACT_ATOMS: atom_id res chain seq x y z
N MET A 1 24.27 -6.51 20.75
CA MET A 1 23.04 -7.22 21.14
C MET A 1 21.86 -6.26 21.10
N LYS A 2 20.93 -6.48 20.17
CA LYS A 2 19.48 -6.33 20.31
C LYS A 2 18.90 -6.90 19.01
N SER A 3 18.65 -8.21 19.05
CA SER A 3 17.88 -8.91 18.03
C SER A 3 16.51 -8.26 18.00
N PHE A 4 16.21 -7.53 16.93
CA PHE A 4 14.83 -7.21 16.59
C PHE A 4 14.18 -8.54 16.24
N GLN A 5 13.54 -9.18 17.22
CA GLN A 5 12.53 -10.19 16.94
C GLN A 5 11.36 -9.45 16.29
N SER A 6 11.50 -9.17 14.99
CA SER A 6 10.37 -8.96 14.11
C SER A 6 9.62 -10.29 14.14
N GLY A 7 8.57 -10.35 14.96
CA GLY A 7 7.61 -11.44 14.87
C GLY A 7 7.07 -11.40 13.45
N ARG A 8 7.65 -12.20 12.55
CA ARG A 8 7.11 -12.39 11.20
C ARG A 8 5.66 -12.82 11.41
N ARG A 9 4.71 -11.95 11.11
CA ARG A 9 3.30 -12.32 11.10
C ARG A 9 3.20 -13.50 10.15
N ARG A 10 2.88 -14.66 10.72
CA ARG A 10 2.75 -15.91 9.98
C ARG A 10 1.54 -15.78 9.07
N VAL A 11 1.78 -15.85 7.78
CA VAL A 11 0.73 -16.02 6.78
C VAL A 11 0.56 -17.51 6.59
N MET A 12 -0.65 -18.03 6.82
CA MET A 12 -0.95 -19.44 6.66
C MET A 12 -1.59 -19.69 5.29
N CYS A 13 -1.40 -20.90 4.77
CA CYS A 13 -2.12 -21.35 3.58
C CYS A 13 -3.64 -21.25 3.79
N PRO A 14 -4.40 -20.66 2.84
CA PRO A 14 -5.85 -20.52 2.97
C PRO A 14 -6.59 -21.86 2.82
N ASN A 15 -5.94 -22.88 2.27
CA ASN A 15 -6.47 -24.23 2.23
C ASN A 15 -6.50 -24.85 3.64
N ILE A 16 -7.72 -25.10 4.13
CA ILE A 16 -8.00 -25.56 5.49
C ILE A 16 -7.35 -26.91 5.82
N ASP A 17 -7.13 -27.77 4.83
CA ASP A 17 -6.50 -29.09 5.02
C ASP A 17 -4.97 -29.01 5.01
N CYS A 18 -4.40 -27.87 4.57
CA CYS A 18 -2.97 -27.68 4.43
C CYS A 18 -2.34 -26.95 5.62
N GLY A 19 -2.78 -25.71 5.87
CA GLY A 19 -2.46 -24.93 7.06
C GLY A 19 -0.98 -24.60 7.34
N ILE A 20 -0.07 -24.73 6.36
CA ILE A 20 1.35 -24.43 6.59
C ILE A 20 1.65 -22.93 6.62
N ASP A 21 2.74 -22.57 7.27
CA ASP A 21 3.33 -21.24 7.18
C ASP A 21 3.88 -21.01 5.76
N LEU A 22 3.58 -19.83 5.21
CA LEU A 22 4.00 -19.42 3.88
C LEU A 22 5.12 -18.39 3.95
N ALA A 23 6.02 -18.45 2.98
CA ALA A 23 6.87 -17.31 2.64
C ALA A 23 6.00 -16.19 2.06
N LEU A 24 6.31 -14.93 2.39
CA LEU A 24 5.46 -13.78 2.06
C LEU A 24 5.41 -13.47 0.55
N ASP A 25 6.41 -13.95 -0.19
CA ASP A 25 6.58 -13.80 -1.64
C ASP A 25 6.14 -15.04 -2.44
N ALA A 26 5.62 -16.08 -1.77
CA ALA A 26 5.16 -17.28 -2.45
C ALA A 26 3.96 -16.99 -3.37
N LEU A 27 3.98 -17.57 -4.57
CA LEU A 27 2.87 -17.49 -5.53
C LEU A 27 1.86 -18.64 -5.40
N SER A 28 2.34 -19.79 -4.95
CA SER A 28 1.54 -20.98 -4.62
C SER A 28 2.04 -21.60 -3.32
N CYS A 29 1.17 -22.37 -2.66
CA CYS A 29 1.55 -23.14 -1.48
C CYS A 29 2.50 -24.28 -1.87
N PRO A 30 3.71 -24.37 -1.28
CA PRO A 30 4.68 -25.42 -1.65
C PRO A 30 4.28 -26.84 -1.22
N LYS A 31 3.18 -26.99 -0.46
CA LYS A 31 2.69 -28.29 0.02
C LYS A 31 1.48 -28.81 -0.75
N CYS A 32 0.57 -27.93 -1.17
CA CYS A 32 -0.69 -28.33 -1.80
C CYS A 32 -0.99 -27.59 -3.10
N ASP A 33 -0.05 -26.79 -3.60
CA ASP A 33 -0.14 -26.00 -4.83
C ASP A 33 -1.29 -24.98 -4.89
N GLU A 34 -1.96 -24.73 -3.76
CA GLU A 34 -2.99 -23.71 -3.62
C GLU A 34 -2.49 -22.35 -4.12
N ALA A 35 -3.22 -21.73 -5.04
CA ALA A 35 -2.88 -20.40 -5.53
C ALA A 35 -3.06 -19.36 -4.42
N LEU A 36 -2.04 -18.51 -4.24
CA LEU A 36 -2.02 -17.55 -3.14
C LEU A 36 -2.54 -16.18 -3.62
N PRO A 37 -3.62 -15.65 -3.01
CA PRO A 37 -4.17 -14.36 -3.40
C PRO A 37 -3.26 -13.20 -2.97
N VAL A 38 -3.43 -12.04 -3.61
CA VAL A 38 -2.95 -10.78 -3.04
C VAL A 38 -3.75 -10.49 -1.76
N GLY A 39 -3.16 -9.81 -0.77
CA GLY A 39 -3.86 -9.51 0.48
C GLY A 39 -3.88 -10.62 1.53
N LEU A 40 -3.02 -11.63 1.41
CA LEU A 40 -2.87 -12.68 2.44
C LEU A 40 -2.43 -12.14 3.81
N ARG A 41 -1.69 -11.02 3.84
CA ARG A 41 -1.37 -10.32 5.08
C ARG A 41 -2.47 -9.34 5.40
N ASP A 42 -2.96 -9.34 6.63
CA ASP A 42 -3.96 -8.36 7.09
C ASP A 42 -3.38 -6.95 7.36
N ASP A 43 -2.10 -6.73 7.04
CA ASP A 43 -1.42 -5.44 7.17
C ASP A 43 -1.53 -4.60 5.90
N PHE A 44 -1.55 -3.28 6.10
CA PHE A 44 -1.32 -2.29 5.04
C PHE A 44 0.16 -1.90 5.01
N LEU A 45 0.73 -1.73 3.83
CA LEU A 45 2.01 -1.05 3.66
C LEU A 45 1.77 0.45 3.81
N GLU A 46 2.33 1.07 4.85
CA GLU A 46 2.23 2.52 5.03
C GLU A 46 3.32 3.24 4.22
N ILE A 47 2.93 4.26 3.46
CA ILE A 47 3.84 5.16 2.76
C ILE A 47 3.43 6.61 2.97
N ASP A 48 4.43 7.48 3.02
CA ASP A 48 4.27 8.92 3.16
C ASP A 48 4.83 9.59 1.92
N VAL A 49 4.02 10.36 1.20
CA VAL A 49 4.40 11.00 -0.07
C VAL A 49 4.40 12.52 0.03
N ALA A 50 4.26 13.07 1.25
CA ALA A 50 4.03 14.50 1.45
C ALA A 50 5.00 15.17 2.43
N HIS A 51 5.64 14.43 3.36
CA HIS A 51 6.42 15.05 4.42
C HIS A 51 7.86 15.42 4.09
N SER A 52 8.44 14.94 2.99
CA SER A 52 9.88 15.10 2.71
C SER A 52 10.23 16.26 1.77
N GLY A 53 9.29 17.14 1.42
CA GLY A 53 9.50 18.17 0.40
C GLY A 53 9.68 17.57 -1.01
N GLU A 54 9.16 16.36 -1.22
CA GLU A 54 9.19 15.63 -2.49
C GLU A 54 8.46 16.43 -3.58
N THR A 55 9.01 16.41 -4.78
CA THR A 55 8.30 16.78 -6.00
C THR A 55 7.19 15.77 -6.30
N TRP A 56 6.22 16.14 -7.13
CA TRP A 56 5.20 15.18 -7.58
C TRP A 56 5.81 13.95 -8.26
N THR A 57 6.89 14.12 -9.04
CA THR A 57 7.56 13.00 -9.71
C THR A 57 8.12 12.00 -8.70
N GLU A 58 8.81 12.46 -7.66
CA GLU A 58 9.33 11.59 -6.60
C GLU A 58 8.20 10.89 -5.83
N ALA A 59 7.10 11.61 -5.56
CA ALA A 59 5.91 11.03 -4.93
C ALA A 59 5.27 9.94 -5.82
N LEU A 60 5.23 10.13 -7.14
CA LEU A 60 4.70 9.17 -8.10
C LEU A 60 5.57 7.90 -8.15
N ASP A 61 6.89 8.04 -8.31
CA ASP A 61 7.82 6.90 -8.34
C ASP A 61 7.69 6.06 -7.07
N LYS A 62 7.52 6.73 -5.92
CA LYS A 62 7.32 6.09 -4.62
C LYS A 62 5.98 5.35 -4.52
N LEU A 63 4.91 5.91 -5.11
CA LEU A 63 3.60 5.25 -5.17
C LEU A 63 3.66 3.98 -6.02
N GLU A 64 4.24 4.06 -7.20
CA GLU A 64 4.40 2.93 -8.12
C GLU A 64 5.20 1.80 -7.47
N ALA A 65 6.38 2.12 -6.94
CA ALA A 65 7.24 1.14 -6.26
C ALA A 65 6.54 0.51 -5.04
N ALA A 66 5.73 1.28 -4.31
CA ALA A 66 4.99 0.78 -3.17
C ALA A 66 3.83 -0.15 -3.56
N ILE A 67 3.13 0.13 -4.67
CA ILE A 67 2.08 -0.75 -5.19
C ILE A 67 2.67 -2.10 -5.57
N ASP A 68 3.76 -2.09 -6.33
CA ASP A 68 4.44 -3.32 -6.76
C ASP A 68 4.96 -4.12 -5.57
N PHE A 69 5.63 -3.45 -4.62
CA PHE A 69 6.14 -4.11 -3.42
C PHE A 69 5.00 -4.67 -2.56
N ALA A 70 3.91 -3.92 -2.34
CA ALA A 70 2.80 -4.36 -1.52
C ALA A 70 2.12 -5.61 -2.12
N ARG A 71 1.95 -5.66 -3.44
CA ARG A 71 1.38 -6.82 -4.13
C ARG A 71 2.33 -8.02 -4.10
N ALA A 72 3.61 -7.81 -4.37
CA ALA A 72 4.63 -8.86 -4.31
C ALA A 72 4.78 -9.47 -2.91
N GLN A 73 4.65 -8.65 -1.87
CA GLN A 73 4.72 -9.06 -0.46
C GLN A 73 3.36 -9.39 0.17
N ARG A 74 2.30 -9.45 -0.66
CA ARG A 74 0.94 -9.87 -0.29
C ARG A 74 0.30 -9.08 0.86
N PHE A 75 0.61 -7.78 0.97
CA PHE A 75 -0.13 -6.88 1.85
C PHE A 75 -1.59 -6.80 1.42
N LYS A 76 -2.50 -6.51 2.35
CA LYS A 76 -3.91 -6.21 2.09
C LYS A 76 -4.10 -4.96 1.23
N GLY A 77 -3.08 -4.11 1.18
CA GLY A 77 -3.13 -2.86 0.45
C GLY A 77 -2.07 -1.88 0.90
N LEU A 78 -2.25 -0.63 0.51
CA LEU A 78 -1.45 0.51 0.95
C LEU A 78 -2.26 1.44 1.84
N ARG A 79 -1.58 2.04 2.81
CA ARG A 79 -2.02 3.24 3.52
C ARG A 79 -1.15 4.39 3.05
N VAL A 80 -1.70 5.23 2.17
CA VAL A 80 -0.98 6.35 1.55
C VAL A 80 -1.27 7.63 2.31
N ILE A 81 -0.24 8.24 2.88
CA ILE A 81 -0.29 9.55 3.55
C ILE A 81 0.17 10.60 2.54
N HIS A 82 -0.76 11.38 2.00
CA HIS A 82 -0.52 12.46 1.03
C HIS A 82 -0.71 13.86 1.64
N GLY A 83 -1.01 13.92 2.93
CA GLY A 83 -1.22 15.17 3.66
C GLY A 83 -2.59 15.79 3.42
N ILE A 84 -2.94 16.79 4.24
CA ILE A 84 -4.24 17.45 4.12
C ILE A 84 -4.31 18.46 2.97
N GLY A 85 -3.16 18.88 2.44
CA GLY A 85 -3.03 20.06 1.57
C GLY A 85 -3.32 21.35 2.34
N ARG A 86 -2.67 22.46 1.98
CA ARG A 86 -3.07 23.79 2.47
C ARG A 86 -4.12 24.36 1.52
N GLU A 87 -5.20 24.94 2.04
CA GLU A 87 -6.26 25.57 1.22
C GLU A 87 -5.70 26.68 0.32
N THR A 88 -4.70 27.42 0.81
CA THR A 88 -4.01 28.49 0.06
C THR A 88 -3.16 27.99 -1.10
N ASP A 89 -2.81 26.70 -1.09
CA ASP A 89 -1.86 26.10 -2.04
C ASP A 89 -2.57 25.12 -2.99
N ALA A 90 -3.91 25.09 -2.99
CA ALA A 90 -4.70 24.22 -3.87
C ALA A 90 -4.44 24.49 -5.36
N ASP A 91 -4.11 25.74 -5.69
CA ASP A 91 -3.79 26.21 -7.03
C ASP A 91 -2.28 26.31 -7.30
N ALA A 92 -1.43 26.08 -6.28
CA ALA A 92 0.01 26.12 -6.43
C ALA A 92 0.50 24.87 -7.18
N TRP A 93 1.04 25.07 -8.39
CA TRP A 93 1.55 24.00 -9.25
C TRP A 93 2.71 23.19 -8.63
N GLU A 94 3.38 23.70 -7.60
CA GLU A 94 4.45 22.97 -6.89
C GLU A 94 4.22 22.93 -5.36
N GLY A 95 2.99 23.21 -4.91
CA GLY A 95 2.66 23.25 -3.48
C GLY A 95 2.17 21.91 -2.90
N PRO A 96 2.08 21.79 -1.56
CA PRO A 96 1.50 20.62 -0.89
C PRO A 96 0.07 20.25 -1.35
N GLY A 97 -0.67 21.21 -1.91
CA GLY A 97 -1.97 20.97 -2.54
C GLY A 97 -1.91 20.10 -3.79
N ARG A 98 -0.81 20.17 -4.57
CA ARG A 98 -0.61 19.33 -5.77
C ARG A 98 -0.41 17.87 -5.40
N ILE A 99 0.47 17.55 -4.45
CA ILE A 99 0.74 16.16 -4.04
C ILE A 99 -0.57 15.46 -3.68
N ARG A 100 -1.38 16.06 -2.81
CA ARG A 100 -2.70 15.51 -2.46
C ARG A 100 -3.58 15.26 -3.69
N ARG A 101 -3.72 16.26 -4.58
CA ARG A 101 -4.58 16.14 -5.76
C ARG A 101 -4.10 15.05 -6.70
N GLU A 102 -2.82 15.09 -7.07
CA GLU A 102 -2.25 14.16 -8.03
C GLU A 102 -2.15 12.74 -7.47
N SER A 103 -1.79 12.56 -6.20
CA SER A 103 -1.85 11.26 -5.53
C SER A 103 -3.26 10.67 -5.59
N LEU A 104 -4.30 11.46 -5.33
CA LEU A 104 -5.69 10.96 -5.40
C LEU A 104 -6.13 10.64 -6.83
N ASN A 105 -5.71 11.43 -7.82
CA ASN A 105 -6.01 11.15 -9.22
C ASN A 105 -5.33 9.85 -9.67
N TYR A 106 -4.04 9.71 -9.37
CA TYR A 106 -3.27 8.51 -9.66
C TYR A 106 -3.86 7.28 -8.95
N LEU A 107 -4.12 7.37 -7.65
CA LEU A 107 -4.66 6.24 -6.87
C LEU A 107 -6.05 5.80 -7.36
N ARG A 108 -6.89 6.71 -7.87
CA ARG A 108 -8.18 6.33 -8.48
C ARG A 108 -7.97 5.53 -9.76
N GLN A 109 -7.05 5.97 -10.60
CA GLN A 109 -6.73 5.26 -11.84
C GLN A 109 -6.10 3.90 -11.54
N ALA A 110 -5.08 3.87 -10.67
CA ALA A 110 -4.43 2.64 -10.24
C ALA A 110 -5.42 1.65 -9.62
N ALA A 111 -6.39 2.12 -8.82
CA ALA A 111 -7.44 1.27 -8.27
C ALA A 111 -8.26 0.56 -9.35
N VAL A 112 -8.61 1.24 -10.43
CA VAL A 112 -9.29 0.63 -11.57
C VAL A 112 -8.38 -0.36 -12.28
N ASP A 113 -7.13 0.01 -12.54
CA ASP A 113 -6.19 -0.78 -13.33
C ASP A 113 -5.82 -2.11 -12.66
N ILE A 114 -5.81 -2.15 -11.33
CA ILE A 114 -5.41 -3.34 -10.55
C ILE A 114 -6.58 -4.02 -9.83
N ASP A 115 -7.83 -3.65 -10.13
CA ASP A 115 -9.06 -4.15 -9.49
C ASP A 115 -9.07 -3.98 -7.95
N ALA A 116 -8.59 -2.83 -7.49
CA ALA A 116 -8.52 -2.46 -6.08
C ALA A 116 -9.60 -1.43 -5.68
N GLN A 117 -9.79 -1.25 -4.38
CA GLN A 117 -10.70 -0.26 -3.81
C GLN A 117 -9.95 0.87 -3.14
N LEU A 118 -10.18 2.11 -3.60
CA LEU A 118 -9.69 3.31 -2.92
C LEU A 118 -10.71 3.78 -1.87
N LYS A 119 -10.27 3.92 -0.62
CA LYS A 119 -11.12 4.36 0.51
C LYS A 119 -10.43 5.50 1.27
N PRO A 120 -11.16 6.54 1.71
CA PRO A 120 -10.61 7.48 2.66
C PRO A 120 -10.25 6.77 3.98
N GLU A 121 -9.15 7.16 4.62
CA GLU A 121 -8.82 6.64 5.95
C GLU A 121 -9.69 7.34 7.01
N LYS A 122 -10.20 6.58 7.99
CA LYS A 122 -11.24 7.03 8.91
C LYS A 122 -10.76 8.09 9.90
N TYR A 123 -9.49 8.04 10.31
CA TYR A 123 -8.92 8.83 11.39
C TYR A 123 -7.86 9.85 10.93
N ASN A 124 -7.51 9.85 9.65
CA ASN A 124 -6.51 10.70 9.02
C ASN A 124 -7.02 11.22 7.67
N ARG A 125 -7.47 12.48 7.66
CA ARG A 125 -7.98 13.16 6.46
C ARG A 125 -6.92 13.35 5.36
N GLY A 126 -5.64 13.26 5.72
CA GLY A 126 -4.51 13.30 4.79
C GLY A 126 -4.06 11.92 4.33
N ALA A 127 -4.86 10.87 4.53
CA ALA A 127 -4.52 9.52 4.10
C ALA A 127 -5.68 8.81 3.41
N HIS A 128 -5.33 7.89 2.50
CA HIS A 128 -6.27 6.98 1.83
C HIS A 128 -5.72 5.55 1.86
N LEU A 129 -6.63 4.58 1.83
CA LEU A 129 -6.35 3.16 1.74
C LEU A 129 -6.60 2.70 0.30
N LEU A 130 -5.59 2.09 -0.33
CA LEU A 130 -5.75 1.33 -1.56
C LEU A 130 -5.80 -0.15 -1.18
N VAL A 131 -6.97 -0.77 -1.26
CA VAL A 131 -7.22 -2.15 -0.80
C VAL A 131 -7.24 -3.07 -2.02
N PHE A 132 -6.35 -4.08 -2.06
CA PHE A 132 -6.31 -5.07 -3.12
C PHE A 132 -7.41 -6.13 -3.00
#